data_AF-A0A7W1V0I0-F1
#
_entry.id   AF-A0A7W1V0I0-F1
#
_cell.length_a   1.000
_cell.length_b   1.000
_cell.length_c   1.000
_cell.angle_alpha   90.00
_cell.angle_beta   90.00
_cell.angle_gamma   90.00
#
_symmetry.space_group_name_H-M   'P 1'
#
loop_
_entity.id
_entity.type
_entity.pdbx_description
1 polymer ?
#
loop_
_entity_poly.entity_id
_entity_poly.type
_entity_poly.pdbx_seq_one_letter_code
_entity_poly.pdbx_strand_id
1 'polypeptide(L)' 'MEKITVNAELLFTLESKQQWVNRVPDILPEKIRGGETWIWIDKNGDVFECGLDFRVAEEKATFPCKVYRLSNVAGAHG' A
#
# COMPACT_ATOMS: atom_id res chain seq x y z
N MET A 1 5.41 5.70 -21.37
CA MET A 1 4.67 5.33 -20.14
C MET A 1 3.69 6.45 -19.87
N GLU A 2 2.40 6.15 -19.85
CA GLU A 2 1.37 7.10 -19.45
C GLU A 2 1.36 7.22 -17.92
N LYS A 3 1.16 8.42 -17.39
CA LYS A 3 1.02 8.65 -15.94
C LYS A 3 -0.43 8.97 -15.64
N ILE A 4 -1.03 8.17 -14.77
CA ILE A 4 -2.40 8.36 -14.29
C ILE A 4 -2.37 8.71 -12.80
N THR A 5 -3.43 9.37 -12.32
CA THR A 5 -3.65 9.65 -10.90
C THR A 5 -4.92 8.94 -10.43
N VAL A 6 -4.91 8.38 -9.22
CA VAL A 6 -6.05 7.70 -8.61
C VAL A 6 -6.38 8.31 -7.25
N ASN A 7 -7.65 8.32 -6.87
CA ASN A 7 -8.08 8.70 -5.53
C ASN A 7 -7.92 7.51 -4.59
N ALA A 8 -7.29 7.74 -3.44
CA ALA A 8 -7.06 6.71 -2.45
C ALA A 8 -6.95 7.30 -1.03
N GLU A 9 -7.39 6.53 -0.05
CA GLU A 9 -7.26 6.81 1.38
C GLU A 9 -5.95 6.22 1.90
N LEU A 10 -5.10 7.03 2.53
CA LEU A 10 -3.90 6.52 3.22
C LEU A 10 -4.33 5.80 4.50
N LEU A 11 -4.01 4.51 4.59
CA LEU A 11 -4.34 3.70 5.77
C LEU A 11 -3.25 3.81 6.83
N PHE A 12 -2.00 3.57 6.43
CA PHE A 12 -0.83 3.66 7.31
C PHE A 12 0.47 3.70 6.51
N THR A 13 1.56 3.99 7.22
CA THR A 13 2.92 4.00 6.70
C THR A 13 3.76 2.95 7.43
N LEU A 14 4.58 2.23 6.67
CA LEU A 14 5.60 1.32 7.19
C LEU A 14 6.97 1.91 6.91
N GLU A 15 7.78 2.03 7.95
CA GLU A 15 9.13 2.61 7.86
C GLU A 15 10.21 1.55 7.58
N SER A 16 9.88 0.27 7.70
CA SER A 16 10.81 -0.83 7.45
C SER A 16 10.09 -2.14 7.16
N LYS A 17 10.84 -3.12 6.65
CA LYS A 17 10.35 -4.48 6.46
C LYS A 17 9.90 -5.12 7.78
N GLN A 18 10.58 -4.83 8.89
CA GLN A 18 10.21 -5.41 10.19
C GLN A 18 8.81 -4.96 10.64
N GLN A 19 8.41 -3.73 10.32
CA GLN A 19 7.04 -3.27 10.61
C GLN A 19 6.00 -4.03 9.77
N TRP A 20 6.33 -4.39 8.52
CA TRP A 20 5.46 -5.25 7.70
C TRP A 20 5.26 -6.61 8.38
N VAL A 21 6.34 -7.30 8.75
CA VAL A 21 6.28 -8.62 9.42
C VAL A 21 5.48 -8.56 10.72
N ASN A 22 5.67 -7.52 11.52
CA ASN A 22 5.11 -7.47 12.87
C ASN A 22 3.68 -6.95 12.92
N ARG A 23 3.26 -6.08 11.99
CA ARG A 23 2.03 -5.31 12.14
C ARG A 23 0.97 -5.69 11.11
N VAL A 24 1.35 -6.02 9.89
CA VAL A 24 0.40 -6.20 8.79
C VAL A 24 -0.63 -7.30 9.03
N PRO A 25 -0.32 -8.42 9.71
CA PRO A 25 -1.36 -9.37 10.10
C PRO A 25 -2.53 -8.76 10.89
N ASP A 26 -2.28 -7.67 11.63
CA ASP A 26 -3.22 -7.13 12.63
C ASP A 26 -3.74 -5.71 12.35
N ILE A 27 -3.01 -4.89 11.57
CA ILE A 27 -3.36 -3.46 11.36
C ILE A 27 -4.18 -3.20 10.11
N LEU A 28 -4.40 -4.23 9.30
CA LEU A 28 -5.14 -4.10 8.06
C LEU A 28 -6.62 -3.92 8.36
N PRO A 29 -7.26 -2.83 7.89
CA PRO A 29 -8.66 -2.61 8.16
C PRO A 29 -9.51 -3.69 7.48
N GLU A 30 -10.71 -3.92 8.00
CA GLU A 30 -11.65 -4.82 7.33
C GLU A 30 -11.97 -4.30 5.91
N LYS A 31 -12.08 -5.23 4.96
CA LYS A 31 -12.50 -4.89 3.60
C LYS A 31 -13.97 -4.51 3.60
N ILE A 32 -14.30 -3.37 3.00
CA ILE A 32 -15.70 -2.94 2.86
C ILE A 32 -16.40 -3.78 1.79
N ARG A 33 -15.65 -4.28 0.80
CA ARG A 33 -16.15 -5.09 -0.32
C ARG A 33 -15.18 -6.23 -0.63
N GLY A 34 -15.70 -7.37 -1.09
CA GLY A 34 -14.88 -8.55 -1.40
C GLY A 34 -13.77 -8.30 -2.43
N GLY A 35 -13.98 -7.39 -3.38
CA GLY A 35 -13.01 -7.00 -4.40
C GLY A 35 -12.03 -5.89 -3.99
N GLU A 36 -12.03 -5.45 -2.73
CA GLU A 36 -11.12 -4.39 -2.27
C GLU A 36 -9.66 -4.87 -2.29
N THR A 37 -8.80 -4.05 -2.89
CA THR A 37 -7.35 -4.22 -2.93
C THR A 37 -6.67 -2.98 -2.37
N TRP A 38 -5.64 -3.18 -1.56
CA TRP A 38 -4.77 -2.10 -1.12
C TRP A 38 -3.57 -1.99 -2.05
N ILE A 39 -3.15 -0.75 -2.33
CA ILE A 39 -1.89 -0.50 -3.03
C ILE A 39 -0.83 -0.09 -2.02
N TRP A 40 0.34 -0.69 -2.14
CA TRP A 40 1.50 -0.48 -1.31
C TRP A 40 2.53 0.22 -2.17
N ILE A 41 2.93 1.43 -1.84
CA ILE A 41 3.77 2.28 -2.70
C ILE A 41 4.97 2.80 -1.92
N ASP A 42 6.16 2.69 -2.50
CA ASP A 42 7.39 3.22 -1.93
C ASP A 42 7.53 4.73 -2.16
N LYS A 43 8.62 5.35 -1.68
CA LYS A 43 8.81 6.80 -1.87
C LYS A 43 9.06 7.23 -3.32
N ASN A 44 9.42 6.31 -4.20
CA ASN A 44 9.71 6.55 -5.61
C ASN A 44 8.47 6.36 -6.49
N GLY A 45 7.41 5.77 -5.96
CA GLY A 45 6.19 5.45 -6.70
C GLY A 45 6.13 4.00 -7.20
N ASP A 46 7.04 3.13 -6.76
CA ASP A 46 7.05 1.71 -7.11
C ASP A 46 6.14 0.91 -6.17
N VAL A 47 5.50 -0.13 -6.70
CA VAL A 47 4.50 -0.94 -5.97
C VAL A 47 5.15 -2.17 -5.32
N PHE A 48 4.70 -2.52 -4.11
CA PHE A 48 5.02 -3.80 -3.48
C PHE A 48 3.92 -4.82 -3.83
N GLU A 49 4.30 -5.92 -4.47
CA GLU A 49 3.38 -7.01 -4.84
C GLU A 49 3.56 -8.22 -3.92
N CYS A 50 4.76 -8.42 -3.38
CA CYS A 50 5.07 -9.58 -2.56
C CYS A 50 6.12 -9.30 -1.46
N GLY A 51 6.35 -10.28 -0.59
CA GLY A 51 7.35 -10.20 0.49
C GLY A 51 8.78 -9.91 0.01
N LEU A 52 9.14 -10.28 -1.23
CA LEU A 52 10.44 -9.98 -1.82
C LEU A 52 10.64 -8.46 -1.98
N ASP A 53 9.59 -7.73 -2.34
CA ASP A 53 9.68 -6.29 -2.59
C ASP A 53 10.00 -5.52 -1.30
N PHE A 54 9.49 -5.97 -0.15
CA PHE A 54 9.84 -5.40 1.14
C PHE A 54 11.32 -5.57 1.47
N ARG A 55 11.93 -6.70 1.08
CA ARG A 55 13.37 -6.90 1.23
C ARG A 55 14.15 -5.99 0.29
N VAL A 56 13.75 -5.93 -0.98
CA VAL A 56 14.43 -5.10 -1.99
C VAL A 56 14.33 -3.61 -1.65
N ALA A 57 13.18 -3.15 -1.14
CA ALA A 57 13.00 -1.76 -0.71
C ALA A 57 13.90 -1.41 0.49
N GLU A 58 14.18 -2.36 1.39
CA GLU A 58 15.11 -2.15 2.50
C GLU A 58 16.55 -2.04 1.97
N GLU A 59 16.95 -2.97 1.11
CA GLU A 59 18.28 -2.99 0.47
C GLU A 59 18.54 -1.72 -0.37
N LYS A 60 17.51 -1.21 -1.04
CA LYS A 60 17.58 0.00 -1.87
C LYS A 60 17.21 1.29 -1.12
N ALA A 61 16.93 1.21 0.18
CA ALA A 61 16.49 2.32 1.01
C ALA A 61 15.33 3.12 0.40
N THR A 62 14.29 2.43 -0.11
CA THR A 62 13.12 3.06 -0.77
C THR A 62 11.87 3.14 0.10
N PHE A 63 11.94 2.66 1.34
CA PHE A 63 11.00 3.05 2.39
C PHE A 63 10.96 4.60 2.55
N PRO A 64 9.83 5.18 3.01
CA PRO A 64 8.65 4.50 3.56
C PRO A 64 7.75 3.83 2.51
N CYS A 65 7.09 2.74 2.92
CA CYS A 65 6.00 2.12 2.18
C CYS A 65 4.67 2.66 2.72
N LYS A 66 3.92 3.35 1.86
CA LYS A 66 2.58 3.84 2.18
C LYS A 66 1.53 2.89 1.64
N VAL A 67 0.56 2.53 2.47
CA VAL A 67 -0.51 1.61 2.11
C VAL A 67 -1.81 2.39 1.95
N TYR A 68 -2.43 2.25 0.79
CA TYR A 68 -3.61 2.99 0.41
C TYR A 68 -4.78 2.06 0.10
N ARG A 69 -5.98 2.48 0.50
CA ARG A 69 -7.25 1.94 0.00
C ARG A 69 -7.71 2.74 -1.19
N LEU A 70 -7.92 2.10 -2.33
CA LEU A 70 -8.42 2.76 -3.54
C LEU A 70 -9.89 3.15 -3.39
N SER A 71 -10.23 4.38 -3.80
CA SER A 71 -11.62 4.77 -4.00
C SER A 71 -12.15 4.09 -5.25
N ASN A 72 -13.25 3.36 -5.13
CA ASN A 72 -13.94 2.81 -6.29
C ASN A 72 -15.06 3.75 -6.77
N VAL A 73 -15.40 3.68 -8.06
CA VAL A 73 -16.45 4.53 -8.65
C VAL A 73 -17.78 4.39 -7.91
N ALA A 74 -18.13 3.16 -7.51
CA ALA A 74 -19.35 2.88 -6.77
C ALA A 74 -19.33 3.30 -5.29
N GLY A 75 -18.24 3.90 -4.80
CA GLY A 75 -18.10 4.46 -3.46
C GLY A 75 -17.62 5.92 -3.46
N ALA A 76 -17.28 6.48 -4.61
CA ALA A 76 -16.71 7.83 -4.75
C ALA A 76 -17.73 8.98 -4.56
N HIS A 77 -18.99 8.69 -4.25
CA HIS A 77 -20.07 9.68 -4.12
C HIS A 77 -21.07 9.33 -2.99
N GLY A 78 -20.59 8.78 -1.87
CA GLY A 78 -21.38 8.59 -0.64
C GLY A 78 -21.36 9.81 0.25
#